data_AF-A0A6E8W4D9-F1
#
_entry.id   AF-A0A6E8W4D9-F1
#
_cell.length_a   1.000
_cell.length_b   1.000
_cell.length_c   1.000
_cell.angle_alpha   90.00
_cell.angle_beta   90.00
_cell.angle_gamma   90.00
#
_symmetry.space_group_name_H-M   'P 1'
#
loop_
_entity.id
_entity.type
_entity.pdbx_description
1 polymer ?
#
loop_
_entity_poly.entity_id
_entity_poly.type
_entity_poly.pdbx_seq_one_letter_code
_entity_poly.pdbx_strand_id
1 'polypeptide(L)'
;MLELETGIDRSGVPDTVLGQEEASRRHAEALSKYFHRPSNKRVNYTKLAIASPFLCPWMQLVQEWNKASDGPLPFFVLRDQEALAKLRLALERKFNVHSIGLPPAALIPVLLTLKTRGNPGDNALICLPLRTDFRTNRQNRLATVHGPVYVEPAHPDPHGKERTVLRAQHLKTLKRLRNRRVRQKRRLQRANPGVLVRIPQANNRALVEQQLKRMADLWLPATPATVRQQCSRECFGYVTQAGFSLSEGGVNGIGYVTARGLEKLFKICTKGTVKVLHTGSKIHV
;
A
#
# COMPACT_ATOMS: atom_id res chain seq x y z
N MET A 1 -7.46 -16.40 -7.38
CA MET A 1 -8.87 -16.85 -7.21
C MET A 1 -8.97 -18.07 -6.33
N LEU A 2 -8.34 -19.20 -6.65
CA LEU A 2 -8.39 -20.41 -5.80
C LEU A 2 -7.94 -20.16 -4.35
N GLU A 3 -6.90 -19.34 -4.14
CA GLU A 3 -6.42 -18.99 -2.80
C GLU A 3 -7.51 -18.33 -1.96
N LEU A 4 -8.28 -17.38 -2.53
CA LEU A 4 -9.37 -16.68 -1.85
C LEU A 4 -10.53 -17.61 -1.47
N GLU A 5 -10.83 -18.62 -2.30
CA GLU A 5 -11.87 -19.61 -2.01
C GLU A 5 -11.43 -20.63 -0.95
N THR A 6 -10.15 -20.99 -0.95
CA THR A 6 -9.59 -21.96 0.03
C THR A 6 -9.13 -21.29 1.32
N GLY A 7 -8.94 -19.97 1.32
CA GLY A 7 -8.36 -19.21 2.43
C GLY A 7 -6.87 -19.47 2.66
N ILE A 8 -6.18 -20.12 1.71
CA ILE A 8 -4.78 -20.53 1.84
C ILE A 8 -3.94 -19.78 0.80
N ASP A 9 -3.00 -18.96 1.28
CA ASP A 9 -1.98 -18.35 0.42
C ASP A 9 -0.92 -19.39 0.06
N ARG A 10 -0.78 -19.70 -1.24
CA ARG A 10 0.20 -20.69 -1.73
C ARG A 10 1.39 -20.03 -2.41
N SER A 11 1.15 -18.89 -3.05
CA SER A 11 2.12 -18.22 -3.93
C SER A 11 2.56 -16.84 -3.44
N GLY A 12 1.75 -16.17 -2.62
CA GLY A 12 1.98 -14.81 -2.11
C GLY A 12 2.58 -14.74 -0.71
N VAL A 13 3.10 -15.86 -0.18
CA VAL A 13 3.57 -15.95 1.20
C VAL A 13 4.83 -15.09 1.41
N PRO A 14 4.80 -14.08 2.30
CA PRO A 14 5.74 -12.95 2.25
C PRO A 14 7.16 -13.25 2.71
N ASP A 15 7.38 -14.31 3.48
CA ASP A 15 8.71 -14.72 3.96
C ASP A 15 9.40 -15.73 3.02
N THR A 16 8.72 -16.19 1.96
CA THR A 16 9.28 -17.10 0.97
C THR A 16 9.93 -16.35 -0.18
N VAL A 17 10.97 -16.92 -0.78
CA VAL A 17 11.64 -16.35 -1.97
C VAL A 17 10.64 -16.13 -3.11
N LEU A 18 9.81 -17.15 -3.39
CA LEU A 18 8.78 -17.07 -4.42
C LEU A 18 7.80 -15.93 -4.18
N GLY A 19 7.29 -15.79 -2.96
CA GLY A 19 6.35 -14.73 -2.61
C GLY A 19 6.98 -13.33 -2.69
N GLN A 20 8.26 -13.19 -2.34
CA GLN A 20 9.00 -11.93 -2.46
C GLN A 20 9.25 -11.53 -3.91
N GLU A 21 9.63 -12.49 -4.77
CA GLU A 21 9.83 -12.26 -6.19
C GLU A 21 8.52 -11.88 -6.89
N GLU A 22 7.44 -12.60 -6.60
CA GLU A 22 6.12 -12.34 -7.17
C GLU A 22 5.56 -10.99 -6.70
N ALA A 23 5.72 -10.65 -5.42
CA ALA A 23 5.36 -9.33 -4.89
C ALA A 23 6.19 -8.22 -5.56
N SER A 24 7.49 -8.42 -5.75
CA SER A 24 8.39 -7.46 -6.43
C SER A 24 8.02 -7.26 -7.89
N ARG A 25 7.65 -8.33 -8.60
CA ARG A 25 7.16 -8.29 -9.98
C ARG A 25 5.84 -7.51 -10.08
N ARG A 26 4.85 -7.85 -9.25
CA ARG A 26 3.56 -7.15 -9.18
C ARG A 26 3.75 -5.67 -8.83
N HIS A 27 4.66 -5.37 -7.91
CA HIS A 27 5.04 -4.00 -7.55
C HIS A 27 5.62 -3.24 -8.75
N ALA A 28 6.60 -3.81 -9.46
CA ALA A 28 7.21 -3.17 -10.62
C ALA A 28 6.17 -2.89 -11.73
N GLU A 29 5.28 -3.84 -12.01
CA GLU A 29 4.20 -3.68 -12.97
C GLU A 29 3.20 -2.60 -12.55
N ALA A 30 2.76 -2.60 -11.29
CA ALA A 30 1.81 -1.63 -10.77
C ALA A 30 2.40 -0.21 -10.73
N LEU A 31 3.66 -0.08 -10.31
CA LEU A 31 4.40 1.17 -10.27
C LEU A 31 4.60 1.73 -11.68
N SER A 32 4.97 0.87 -12.64
CA SER A 32 5.03 1.22 -14.06
C SER A 32 3.67 1.74 -14.52
N LYS A 33 2.58 0.98 -14.34
CA LYS A 33 1.21 1.39 -14.74
C LYS A 33 0.80 2.72 -14.09
N TYR A 34 1.18 2.96 -12.85
CA TYR A 34 0.89 4.21 -12.13
C TYR A 34 1.60 5.41 -12.75
N PHE A 35 2.90 5.32 -13.00
CA PHE A 35 3.68 6.43 -13.56
C PHE A 35 3.45 6.65 -15.06
N HIS A 36 2.95 5.66 -15.80
CA HIS A 36 2.49 5.85 -17.18
C HIS A 36 1.27 6.78 -17.29
N ARG A 37 0.41 6.85 -16.27
CA ARG A 37 -0.73 7.77 -16.26
C ARG A 37 -0.24 9.21 -16.13
N PRO A 38 -0.94 10.21 -16.69
CA PRO A 38 -0.61 11.61 -16.42
C PRO A 38 -0.96 12.00 -14.98
N SER A 39 -0.28 13.01 -14.44
CA SER A 39 -0.38 13.43 -13.03
C SER A 39 -1.81 13.68 -12.52
N ASN A 40 -2.71 14.20 -13.36
CA ASN A 40 -4.10 14.49 -13.00
C ASN A 40 -5.04 13.27 -13.07
N LYS A 41 -4.55 12.13 -13.58
CA LYS A 41 -5.27 10.85 -13.64
C LYS A 41 -4.69 9.82 -12.67
N ARG A 42 -3.65 10.18 -11.93
CA ARG A 42 -3.07 9.37 -10.85
C ARG A 42 -3.83 9.62 -9.55
N VAL A 43 -4.01 8.57 -8.78
CA VAL A 43 -4.46 8.68 -7.38
C VAL A 43 -3.31 9.29 -6.57
N ASN A 44 -3.64 10.23 -5.70
CA ASN A 44 -2.68 10.81 -4.77
C ASN A 44 -2.74 10.05 -3.44
N TYR A 45 -1.86 9.06 -3.28
CA TYR A 45 -1.85 8.20 -2.11
C TYR A 45 -1.43 8.91 -0.82
N THR A 46 -0.63 9.97 -0.91
CA THR A 46 -0.29 10.84 0.23
C THR A 46 -1.55 11.44 0.85
N LYS A 47 -2.49 11.91 0.02
CA LYS A 47 -3.77 12.45 0.51
C LYS A 47 -4.68 11.40 1.13
N LEU A 48 -4.48 10.13 0.79
CA LEU A 48 -5.26 8.99 1.29
C LEU A 48 -4.58 8.29 2.46
N ALA A 49 -3.49 8.82 3.00
CA ALA A 49 -2.76 8.22 4.12
C ALA A 49 -2.20 6.81 3.80
N ILE A 50 -1.90 6.54 2.52
CA ILE A 50 -1.34 5.25 2.06
C ILE A 50 0.13 5.47 1.69
N ALA A 51 1.01 4.93 2.52
CA ALA A 51 2.45 5.05 2.38
C ALA A 51 3.01 4.17 1.25
N SER A 52 2.50 2.93 1.12
CA SER A 52 2.97 1.95 0.14
C SER A 52 1.77 1.25 -0.52
N PRO A 53 1.27 1.75 -1.66
CA PRO A 53 0.03 1.25 -2.29
C PRO A 53 0.22 -0.02 -3.15
N PHE A 54 1.46 -0.37 -3.50
CA PHE A 54 1.76 -1.43 -4.47
C PHE A 54 2.63 -2.56 -3.90
N LEU A 55 3.04 -2.44 -2.64
CA LEU A 55 3.85 -3.42 -1.95
C LEU A 55 3.53 -3.34 -0.45
N CYS A 56 3.54 -4.48 0.23
CA CYS A 56 3.38 -4.53 1.69
C CYS A 56 4.77 -4.46 2.36
N PRO A 57 5.10 -3.38 3.09
CA PRO A 57 6.41 -3.17 3.72
C PRO A 57 6.54 -3.96 5.05
N TRP A 58 6.49 -5.29 4.97
CA TRP A 58 6.46 -6.20 6.13
C TRP A 58 7.60 -5.98 7.11
N MET A 59 8.83 -5.85 6.59
CA MET A 59 10.03 -5.67 7.39
C MET A 59 9.94 -4.40 8.25
N GLN A 60 9.58 -3.28 7.62
CA GLN A 60 9.38 -2.01 8.33
C GLN A 60 8.23 -2.08 9.34
N LEU A 61 7.10 -2.69 8.96
CA LEU A 61 5.95 -2.83 9.86
C LEU A 61 6.31 -3.63 11.12
N VAL A 62 6.98 -4.79 10.97
CA VAL A 62 7.40 -5.64 12.09
C VAL A 62 8.38 -4.89 12.99
N GLN A 63 9.33 -4.15 12.43
CA GLN A 63 10.26 -3.30 13.19
C GLN A 63 9.54 -2.22 14.00
N GLU A 64 8.62 -1.47 13.38
CA GLU A 64 7.84 -0.40 14.03
C GLU A 64 6.93 -0.92 15.16
N TRP A 65 6.44 -2.15 15.05
CA TRP A 65 5.69 -2.82 16.12
C TRP A 65 6.60 -3.32 17.26
N ASN A 66 7.82 -3.74 16.91
CA ASN A 66 8.76 -4.25 17.88
C ASN A 66 9.57 -3.18 18.62
N LYS A 67 9.59 -1.95 18.10
CA LYS A 67 10.46 -0.86 18.57
C LYS A 67 11.93 -1.30 18.59
N ALA A 68 12.32 -2.19 17.68
CA ALA A 68 13.67 -2.74 17.65
C ALA A 68 14.65 -1.60 17.33
N SER A 69 15.53 -1.28 18.29
CA SER A 69 16.69 -0.41 18.10
C SER A 69 17.83 -1.14 17.37
N ASP A 70 17.84 -2.46 17.43
CA ASP A 70 18.95 -3.31 16.98
C ASP A 70 18.69 -3.88 15.58
N GLY A 71 18.74 -3.00 14.59
CA GLY A 71 18.82 -3.36 13.18
C GLY A 71 17.62 -4.11 12.60
N PRO A 72 17.69 -4.49 11.31
CA PRO A 72 16.59 -5.12 10.63
C PRO A 72 16.44 -6.59 11.03
N LEU A 73 15.47 -6.87 11.92
CA LEU A 73 15.06 -8.24 12.21
C LEU A 73 14.35 -8.84 10.98
N PRO A 74 14.75 -10.05 10.54
CA PRO A 74 13.96 -10.79 9.56
C PRO A 74 12.60 -11.13 10.18
N PHE A 75 11.54 -11.01 9.39
CA PHE A 75 10.21 -11.48 9.77
C PHE A 75 10.00 -12.89 9.22
N PHE A 76 9.05 -13.61 9.80
CA PHE A 76 8.63 -14.92 9.29
C PHE A 76 7.13 -15.10 9.47
N VAL A 77 6.52 -15.98 8.68
CA VAL A 77 5.10 -16.33 8.80
C VAL A 77 4.95 -17.47 9.80
N LEU A 78 4.04 -17.29 10.76
CA LEU A 78 3.71 -18.31 11.75
C LEU A 78 3.00 -19.50 11.07
N ARG A 79 3.64 -20.67 11.14
CA ARG A 79 3.12 -21.94 10.59
C ARG A 79 2.91 -23.03 11.64
N ASP A 80 3.30 -22.76 12.88
CA ASP A 80 3.15 -23.69 14.00
C ASP A 80 1.66 -23.99 14.24
N GLN A 81 1.28 -25.25 14.07
CA GLN A 81 -0.13 -25.66 14.08
C GLN A 81 -0.73 -25.55 15.49
N GLU A 82 0.07 -25.77 16.54
CA GLU A 82 -0.41 -25.66 17.91
C GLU A 82 -0.73 -24.20 18.28
N ALA A 83 0.17 -23.26 17.98
CA ALA A 83 -0.05 -21.84 18.15
C ALA A 83 -1.24 -21.33 17.32
N LEU A 84 -1.38 -21.79 16.07
CA LEU A 84 -2.52 -21.44 15.21
C LEU A 84 -3.84 -22.01 15.76
N ALA A 85 -3.85 -23.23 16.32
CA ALA A 85 -5.01 -23.80 16.97
C ALA A 85 -5.41 -23.01 18.23
N LYS A 86 -4.42 -22.62 19.06
CA LYS A 86 -4.64 -21.74 20.22
C LYS A 86 -5.18 -20.36 19.79
N LEU A 87 -4.71 -19.83 18.66
CA LEU A 87 -5.24 -18.58 18.09
C LEU A 87 -6.70 -18.70 17.66
N ARG A 88 -7.10 -19.83 17.05
CA ARG A 88 -8.51 -20.10 16.74
C ARG A 88 -9.37 -20.14 18.01
N LEU A 89 -8.90 -20.83 19.05
CA LEU A 89 -9.56 -20.81 20.36
C LEU A 89 -9.62 -19.41 20.98
N ALA A 90 -8.58 -18.58 20.78
CA ALA A 90 -8.58 -17.21 21.25
C ALA A 90 -9.62 -16.34 20.53
N LEU A 91 -9.82 -16.53 19.22
CA LEU A 91 -10.89 -15.86 18.46
C LEU A 91 -12.29 -16.21 19.01
N GLU A 92 -12.47 -17.45 19.46
CA GLU A 92 -13.68 -17.93 20.16
C GLU A 92 -13.74 -17.54 21.64
N ARG A 93 -12.74 -16.81 22.14
CA ARG A 93 -12.59 -16.39 23.56
C ARG A 93 -12.41 -17.53 24.56
N LYS A 94 -12.00 -18.70 24.07
CA LYS A 94 -11.70 -19.88 24.88
C LYS A 94 -10.24 -19.93 25.35
N PHE A 95 -9.38 -19.04 24.82
CA PHE A 95 -7.97 -18.99 25.18
C PHE A 95 -7.46 -17.54 25.22
N ASN A 96 -6.54 -17.24 26.14
CA ASN A 96 -5.90 -15.92 26.21
C ASN A 96 -4.78 -15.83 25.17
N VAL A 97 -4.88 -14.88 24.24
CA VAL A 97 -3.88 -14.69 23.18
C VAL A 97 -2.48 -14.46 23.73
N HIS A 98 -2.33 -13.80 24.89
CA HIS A 98 -1.03 -13.49 25.45
C HIS A 98 -0.30 -14.76 25.95
N SER A 99 -1.06 -15.75 26.40
CA SER A 99 -0.53 -17.04 26.86
C SER A 99 0.01 -17.92 25.72
N ILE A 100 -0.21 -17.54 24.46
CA ILE A 100 0.33 -18.27 23.30
C ILE A 100 1.84 -18.02 23.16
N GLY A 101 2.34 -16.86 23.64
CA GLY A 101 3.76 -16.52 23.51
C GLY A 101 4.18 -16.29 22.06
N LEU A 102 3.37 -15.55 21.29
CA LEU A 102 3.65 -15.31 19.87
C LEU A 102 5.00 -14.60 19.68
N PRO A 103 5.90 -15.12 18.82
CA PRO A 103 7.18 -14.48 18.57
C PRO A 103 7.00 -13.05 18.01
N PRO A 104 7.74 -12.04 18.50
CA PRO A 104 7.56 -10.65 18.07
C PRO A 104 7.77 -10.42 16.57
N ALA A 105 8.66 -11.19 15.94
CA ALA A 105 8.95 -11.10 14.51
C ALA A 105 7.94 -11.88 13.61
N ALA A 106 6.98 -12.57 14.22
CA ALA A 106 6.02 -13.38 13.48
C ALA A 106 4.91 -12.54 12.84
N LEU A 107 4.62 -12.89 11.59
CA LEU A 107 3.40 -12.53 10.87
C LEU A 107 2.40 -13.66 10.98
N ILE A 108 1.20 -13.36 11.47
CA ILE A 108 0.10 -14.31 11.57
C ILE A 108 -0.74 -14.24 10.29
N PRO A 109 -0.91 -15.36 9.56
CA PRO A 109 -1.81 -15.41 8.41
C PRO A 109 -3.26 -15.25 8.88
N VAL A 110 -4.03 -14.42 8.18
CA VAL A 110 -5.44 -14.16 8.47
C VAL A 110 -6.28 -14.21 7.19
N LEU A 111 -7.47 -14.78 7.32
CA LEU A 111 -8.55 -14.66 6.35
C LEU A 111 -9.57 -13.64 6.89
N LEU A 112 -9.82 -12.60 6.12
CA LEU A 112 -10.77 -11.54 6.45
C LEU A 112 -11.99 -11.65 5.56
N THR A 113 -13.16 -11.89 6.15
CA THR A 113 -14.45 -11.80 5.45
C THR A 113 -15.07 -10.42 5.67
N LEU A 114 -15.31 -9.67 4.60
CA LEU A 114 -15.98 -8.38 4.68
C LEU A 114 -17.44 -8.57 5.10
N LYS A 115 -17.89 -7.74 6.06
CA LYS A 115 -19.29 -7.69 6.51
C LYS A 115 -20.04 -6.47 5.97
N THR A 116 -19.33 -5.52 5.38
CA THR A 116 -19.87 -4.30 4.78
C THR A 116 -19.68 -4.34 3.28
N ARG A 117 -20.38 -3.45 2.57
CA ARG A 117 -20.16 -3.26 1.13
C ARG A 117 -18.75 -2.71 0.90
N GLY A 118 -18.14 -3.11 -0.20
CA GLY A 118 -16.83 -2.61 -0.62
C GLY A 118 -15.90 -3.73 -1.05
N ASN A 119 -14.74 -3.34 -1.54
CA ASN A 119 -13.63 -4.24 -1.80
C ASN A 119 -12.33 -3.50 -1.44
N PRO A 120 -11.54 -3.98 -0.46
CA PRO A 120 -10.29 -3.33 -0.06
C PRO A 120 -9.27 -3.28 -1.20
N GLY A 121 -9.33 -4.24 -2.13
CA GLY A 121 -8.29 -4.48 -3.12
C GLY A 121 -7.01 -5.04 -2.50
N ASP A 122 -6.07 -5.37 -3.37
CA ASP A 122 -4.75 -5.87 -2.97
C ASP A 122 -3.91 -4.78 -2.30
N ASN A 123 -2.98 -5.19 -1.44
CA ASN A 123 -2.12 -4.32 -0.62
C ASN A 123 -2.89 -3.36 0.30
N ALA A 124 -4.14 -3.65 0.64
CA ALA A 124 -4.92 -2.81 1.54
C ALA A 124 -4.37 -2.87 2.97
N LEU A 125 -4.54 -1.78 3.72
CA LEU A 125 -4.12 -1.70 5.11
C LEU A 125 -5.08 -2.49 6.01
N ILE A 126 -4.56 -3.19 7.02
CA ILE A 126 -5.34 -3.73 8.13
C ILE A 126 -5.04 -2.86 9.36
N CYS A 127 -6.08 -2.17 9.84
CA CYS A 127 -5.97 -1.16 10.87
C CYS A 127 -6.71 -1.55 12.15
N LEU A 128 -6.12 -1.18 13.29
CA LEU A 128 -6.75 -1.36 14.59
C LEU A 128 -7.97 -0.43 14.71
N PRO A 129 -9.16 -0.96 15.09
CA PRO A 129 -10.32 -0.13 15.36
C PRO A 129 -10.17 0.61 16.70
N LEU A 130 -10.86 1.74 16.82
CA LEU A 130 -11.10 2.41 18.09
C LEU A 130 -12.44 1.98 18.70
N ARG A 131 -12.61 2.24 20.01
CA ARG A 131 -13.86 1.95 20.72
C ARG A 131 -15.07 2.66 20.10
N THR A 132 -14.86 3.84 19.54
CA THR A 132 -15.88 4.63 18.82
C THR A 132 -16.37 3.92 17.56
N ASP A 133 -15.47 3.25 16.83
CA ASP A 133 -15.79 2.60 15.56
C ASP A 133 -16.80 1.44 15.76
N PHE A 134 -16.70 0.72 16.89
CA PHE A 134 -17.70 -0.31 17.23
C PHE A 134 -19.07 0.28 17.55
N ARG A 135 -19.12 1.44 18.24
CA ARG A 135 -20.37 2.15 18.53
C ARG A 135 -21.02 2.62 17.24
N THR A 136 -20.24 3.23 16.34
CA THR A 136 -20.70 3.66 15.01
C THR A 136 -21.21 2.48 14.19
N ASN A 137 -20.47 1.36 14.13
CA ASN A 137 -20.92 0.17 13.40
C ASN A 137 -22.24 -0.39 13.96
N ARG A 138 -22.41 -0.40 15.29
CA ARG A 138 -23.67 -0.81 15.91
C ARG A 138 -24.82 0.12 15.50
N GLN A 139 -24.60 1.43 15.56
CA GLN A 139 -25.60 2.42 15.18
C GLN A 139 -25.97 2.32 13.69
N ASN A 140 -24.98 2.20 12.81
CA ASN A 140 -25.19 2.05 11.37
C ASN A 140 -26.03 0.81 11.05
N ARG A 141 -25.79 -0.31 11.74
CA ARG A 141 -26.59 -1.53 11.57
C ARG A 141 -28.04 -1.34 12.03
N LEU A 142 -28.25 -0.69 13.17
CA LEU A 142 -29.61 -0.41 13.68
C LEU A 142 -30.38 0.54 12.76
N ALA A 143 -29.68 1.47 12.12
CA ALA A 143 -30.24 2.43 11.19
C ALA A 143 -30.23 1.96 9.71
N THR A 144 -29.81 0.71 9.45
CA THR A 144 -29.68 0.15 8.08
C THR A 144 -28.83 1.02 7.13
N VAL A 145 -27.81 1.69 7.70
CA VAL A 145 -26.84 2.49 6.95
C VAL A 145 -25.74 1.57 6.44
N HIS A 146 -25.65 1.44 5.11
CA HIS A 146 -24.69 0.53 4.44
C HIS A 146 -23.35 1.19 4.07
N GLY A 147 -23.05 2.36 4.67
CA GLY A 147 -21.83 3.11 4.41
C GLY A 147 -20.60 2.59 5.18
N PRO A 148 -19.42 3.17 4.88
CA PRO A 148 -18.20 2.98 5.66
C PRO A 148 -18.45 3.19 7.17
N VAL A 149 -17.86 2.35 8.02
CA VAL A 149 -17.88 2.57 9.48
C VAL A 149 -17.04 3.78 9.87
N TYR A 150 -15.94 3.99 9.15
CA TYR A 150 -14.99 5.08 9.35
C TYR A 150 -14.53 5.54 7.97
N VAL A 151 -14.20 6.81 7.79
CA VAL A 151 -13.59 7.31 6.54
C VAL A 151 -12.35 8.09 6.93
N GLU A 152 -11.21 7.74 6.34
CA GLU A 152 -9.96 8.46 6.59
C GLU A 152 -10.08 9.91 6.10
N PRO A 153 -9.77 10.93 6.92
CA PRO A 153 -9.76 12.31 6.48
C PRO A 153 -8.70 12.53 5.40
N ALA A 154 -8.92 13.53 4.54
CA ALA A 154 -7.93 13.88 3.52
C ALA A 154 -6.68 14.50 4.16
N HIS A 155 -5.51 13.94 3.84
CA HIS A 155 -4.23 14.43 4.35
C HIS A 155 -3.62 15.53 3.46
N PRO A 156 -2.88 16.48 4.04
CA PRO A 156 -2.14 17.47 3.26
C PRO A 156 -1.00 16.78 2.49
N ASP A 157 -0.73 17.28 1.29
CA ASP A 157 0.34 16.77 0.43
C ASP A 157 1.54 17.73 0.48
N PRO A 158 2.57 17.43 1.30
CA PRO A 158 3.71 18.33 1.51
C PRO A 158 4.50 18.58 0.22
N HIS A 159 4.55 17.59 -0.67
CA HIS A 159 5.33 17.66 -1.91
C HIS A 159 4.56 18.26 -3.09
N GLY A 160 3.27 18.58 -2.94
CA GLY A 160 2.44 19.10 -4.03
C GLY A 160 2.97 20.40 -4.64
N LYS A 161 3.48 21.33 -3.81
CA LYS A 161 4.10 22.58 -4.27
C LYS A 161 5.41 22.31 -5.00
N GLU A 162 6.29 21.50 -4.40
CA GLU A 162 7.58 21.12 -4.98
C GLU A 162 7.42 20.47 -6.36
N ARG A 163 6.51 19.49 -6.49
CA ARG A 163 6.20 18.83 -7.76
C ARG A 163 5.70 19.80 -8.83
N THR A 164 5.02 20.87 -8.44
CA THR A 164 4.52 21.89 -9.38
C THR A 164 5.66 22.77 -9.89
N VAL A 165 6.53 23.23 -8.99
CA VAL A 165 7.72 24.01 -9.35
C VAL A 165 8.67 23.21 -10.24
N LEU A 166 8.99 21.96 -9.85
CA LEU A 166 9.89 21.09 -10.62
C LEU A 166 9.37 20.80 -12.03
N ARG A 167 8.07 20.55 -12.19
CA ARG A 167 7.47 20.38 -13.53
C ARG A 167 7.60 21.63 -14.39
N ALA A 168 7.33 22.81 -13.81
CA ALA A 168 7.45 24.08 -14.53
C ALA A 168 8.90 24.36 -14.95
N GLN A 169 9.86 24.14 -14.05
CA GLN A 169 11.29 24.29 -14.32
C GLN A 169 11.77 23.32 -15.40
N HIS A 170 11.40 22.04 -15.31
CA HIS A 170 11.75 21.04 -16.31
C HIS A 170 11.19 21.38 -17.69
N LEU A 171 9.92 21.81 -17.76
CA LEU A 171 9.30 22.25 -19.00
C LEU A 171 10.04 23.45 -19.63
N LYS A 172 10.44 24.44 -18.82
CA LYS A 172 11.27 25.58 -19.28
C LYS A 172 12.61 25.08 -19.85
N THR A 173 13.28 24.17 -19.16
CA THR A 173 14.55 23.57 -19.62
C THR A 173 14.38 22.82 -20.95
N LEU A 174 13.33 22.00 -21.09
CA LEU A 174 13.05 21.27 -22.33
C LEU A 174 12.76 22.23 -23.50
N LYS A 175 11.96 23.28 -23.27
CA LYS A 175 11.70 24.33 -24.27
C LYS A 175 13.00 25.02 -24.70
N ARG A 176 13.88 25.37 -23.75
CA ARG A 176 15.20 25.97 -24.03
C ARG A 176 16.07 25.05 -24.89
N LEU A 177 16.17 23.76 -24.54
CA LEU A 177 16.95 22.77 -25.30
C LEU A 177 16.39 22.55 -26.71
N ARG A 178 15.05 22.50 -26.86
CA ARG A 178 14.40 22.46 -28.18
C ARG A 178 14.74 23.69 -29.00
N ASN A 179 14.64 24.88 -28.43
CA ASN A 179 14.95 26.13 -29.12
C ASN A 179 16.42 26.18 -29.57
N ARG A 180 17.36 25.68 -28.78
CA ARG A 180 18.78 25.56 -29.17
C ARG A 180 18.95 24.67 -30.41
N ARG A 181 18.29 23.51 -30.45
CA ARG A 181 18.32 22.60 -31.62
C ARG A 181 17.69 23.23 -32.86
N VAL A 182 16.56 23.94 -32.69
CA VAL A 182 15.92 24.67 -33.80
C VAL A 182 16.82 25.79 -34.34
N ARG A 183 17.51 26.55 -33.46
CA ARG A 183 18.48 27.58 -33.87
C ARG A 183 19.66 26.98 -34.63
N GLN A 184 20.20 25.85 -34.15
CA GLN A 184 21.27 25.12 -34.84
C GLN A 184 20.82 24.66 -36.23
N LYS A 185 19.63 24.09 -36.36
CA LYS A 185 19.04 23.71 -37.65
C LYS A 185 18.95 24.91 -38.59
N ARG A 186 18.44 26.06 -38.10
CA ARG A 186 18.31 27.30 -38.90
C ARG A 186 19.68 27.81 -39.38
N ARG A 187 20.71 27.74 -38.52
CA ARG A 187 22.09 28.13 -38.89
C ARG A 187 22.65 27.24 -40.00
N LEU A 188 22.53 25.92 -39.85
CA LEU A 188 23.01 24.95 -40.84
C LEU A 188 22.28 25.04 -42.17
N GLN A 189 20.97 25.32 -42.16
CA GLN A 189 20.17 25.52 -43.36
C GLN A 189 20.61 26.76 -44.16
N ARG A 190 21.00 27.84 -43.47
CA ARG A 190 21.52 29.05 -44.12
C ARG A 190 22.91 28.83 -44.72
N ALA A 191 23.73 28.02 -44.06
CA ALA A 191 25.07 27.68 -44.55
C ALA A 191 25.05 26.72 -45.76
N ASN A 192 23.98 25.92 -45.92
CA ASN A 192 23.85 24.93 -47.00
C ASN A 192 22.51 25.13 -47.73
N PRO A 193 22.39 26.16 -48.59
CA PRO A 193 21.19 26.35 -49.42
C PRO A 193 20.98 25.14 -50.35
N GLY A 194 19.73 24.77 -50.59
CA GLY A 194 19.37 23.62 -51.44
C GLY A 194 19.41 22.25 -50.75
N VAL A 195 20.03 22.11 -49.58
CA VAL A 195 20.10 20.83 -48.83
C VAL A 195 19.09 20.80 -47.69
N LEU A 196 18.29 19.72 -47.58
CA LEU A 196 17.34 19.55 -46.47
C LEU A 196 18.07 19.27 -45.14
N VAL A 197 18.05 20.22 -44.21
CA VAL A 197 18.60 20.01 -42.87
C VAL A 197 17.48 19.63 -41.87
N ARG A 198 17.63 18.49 -41.18
CA ARG A 198 16.71 18.06 -40.12
C ARG A 198 17.11 18.63 -38.75
N ILE A 199 16.17 18.70 -37.82
CA ILE A 199 16.46 19.09 -36.43
C ILE A 199 17.27 17.95 -35.79
N PRO A 200 18.41 18.23 -35.13
CA PRO A 200 19.17 17.21 -34.43
C PRO A 200 18.33 16.44 -33.40
N GLN A 201 18.63 15.15 -33.26
CA GLN A 201 17.99 14.32 -32.24
C GLN A 201 18.22 14.89 -30.83
N ALA A 202 17.27 14.62 -29.95
CA ALA A 202 17.36 15.11 -28.58
C ALA A 202 18.39 14.27 -27.81
N ASN A 203 19.47 14.90 -27.32
CA ASN A 203 20.43 14.25 -26.43
C ASN A 203 20.22 14.69 -24.97
N ASN A 204 19.03 14.42 -24.45
CA ASN A 204 18.63 14.81 -23.09
C ASN A 204 17.90 13.68 -22.34
N ARG A 205 18.12 12.42 -22.77
CA ARG A 205 17.50 11.23 -22.16
C ARG A 205 17.81 11.13 -20.67
N ALA A 206 19.09 11.20 -20.29
CA ALA A 206 19.52 11.14 -18.89
C ALA A 206 18.87 12.24 -18.02
N LEU A 207 18.72 13.46 -18.56
CA LEU A 207 18.05 14.57 -17.87
C LEU A 207 16.56 14.28 -17.62
N VAL A 208 15.88 13.67 -18.59
CA VAL A 208 14.47 13.26 -18.45
C VAL A 208 14.34 12.12 -17.45
N GLU A 209 15.21 11.11 -17.50
CA GLU A 209 15.23 9.98 -16.56
C GLU A 209 15.47 10.46 -15.12
N GLN A 210 16.44 11.35 -14.91
CA GLN A 210 16.70 11.95 -13.59
C GLN A 210 15.49 12.73 -13.07
N GLN A 211 14.84 13.51 -13.94
CA GLN A 211 13.61 14.23 -13.57
C GLN A 211 12.49 13.26 -13.19
N LEU A 212 12.30 12.18 -13.96
CA LEU A 212 11.27 11.19 -13.70
C LEU A 212 11.52 10.48 -12.37
N LYS A 213 12.77 10.10 -12.07
CA LYS A 213 13.15 9.51 -10.78
C LYS A 213 12.82 10.46 -9.62
N ARG A 214 13.26 11.72 -9.70
CA ARG A 214 12.95 12.72 -8.67
C ARG A 214 11.45 12.94 -8.50
N MET A 215 10.70 12.99 -9.60
CA MET A 215 9.24 13.13 -9.55
C MET A 215 8.58 11.89 -8.93
N ALA A 216 9.09 10.69 -9.21
CA ALA A 216 8.58 9.45 -8.63
C ALA A 216 8.78 9.44 -7.11
N ASP A 217 9.97 9.79 -6.63
CA ASP A 217 10.29 9.87 -5.20
C ASP A 217 9.36 10.84 -4.45
N LEU A 218 8.97 11.96 -5.08
CA LEU A 218 8.05 12.94 -4.50
C LEU A 218 6.57 12.50 -4.51
N TRP A 219 6.21 11.49 -5.31
CA TRP A 219 4.85 10.93 -5.34
C TRP A 219 4.73 9.73 -4.41
N LEU A 220 5.71 8.83 -4.47
CA LEU A 220 5.76 7.58 -3.74
C LEU A 220 7.23 7.33 -3.33
N PRO A 221 7.65 7.75 -2.13
CA PRO A 221 9.01 7.51 -1.66
C PRO A 221 9.24 6.00 -1.50
N ALA A 222 10.42 5.52 -1.92
CA ALA A 222 10.75 4.09 -1.84
C ALA A 222 10.71 3.55 -0.40
N THR A 223 11.09 4.39 0.57
CA THR A 223 11.06 4.08 2.01
C THR A 223 10.23 5.14 2.72
N PRO A 224 8.96 4.86 3.04
CA PRO A 224 8.12 5.81 3.77
C PRO A 224 8.60 5.99 5.21
N ALA A 225 8.35 7.16 5.80
CA ALA A 225 8.83 7.51 7.15
C ALA A 225 8.21 6.63 8.25
N THR A 226 6.93 6.30 8.13
CA THR A 226 6.25 5.33 8.99
C THR A 226 5.20 4.57 8.20
N VAL A 227 5.00 3.30 8.53
CA VAL A 227 3.93 2.46 7.95
C VAL A 227 2.88 2.07 9.00
N ARG A 228 3.24 2.03 10.29
CA ARG A 228 2.30 1.80 11.38
C ARG A 228 1.39 2.99 11.61
N GLN A 229 1.93 4.21 11.57
CA GLN A 229 1.21 5.46 11.86
C GLN A 229 0.95 6.28 10.59
N GLN A 230 0.82 5.61 9.44
CA GLN A 230 0.58 6.26 8.15
C GLN A 230 -0.82 6.90 8.04
N CYS A 231 -1.81 6.42 8.81
CA CYS A 231 -3.19 6.89 8.81
C CYS A 231 -3.70 7.12 10.25
N SER A 232 -4.91 7.66 10.39
CA SER A 232 -5.54 7.97 11.68
C SER A 232 -5.82 6.74 12.57
N ARG A 233 -5.69 5.54 12.01
CA ARG A 233 -5.74 4.26 12.73
C ARG A 233 -4.38 3.57 12.62
N GLU A 234 -3.96 2.89 13.68
CA GLU A 234 -2.69 2.15 13.67
C GLU A 234 -2.80 0.96 12.71
N CYS A 235 -1.97 0.96 11.67
CA CYS A 235 -1.80 -0.18 10.77
C CYS A 235 -0.99 -1.27 11.48
N PHE A 236 -1.45 -2.51 11.40
CA PHE A 236 -0.79 -3.66 12.01
C PHE A 236 -0.72 -4.89 11.11
N GLY A 237 -1.15 -4.76 9.87
CA GLY A 237 -1.07 -5.79 8.85
C GLY A 237 -1.47 -5.26 7.48
N TYR A 238 -1.38 -6.13 6.49
CA TYR A 238 -1.85 -5.83 5.13
C TYR A 238 -2.60 -7.01 4.56
N VAL A 239 -3.53 -6.70 3.66
CA VAL A 239 -4.19 -7.68 2.78
C VAL A 239 -3.31 -7.83 1.55
N THR A 240 -2.79 -9.02 1.29
CA THR A 240 -1.98 -9.30 0.08
C THR A 240 -2.88 -9.47 -1.14
N GLN A 241 -4.02 -10.13 -0.96
CA GLN A 241 -4.98 -10.42 -2.02
C GLN A 241 -6.40 -10.21 -1.53
N ALA A 242 -7.22 -9.53 -2.31
CA ALA A 242 -8.64 -9.36 -2.01
C ALA A 242 -9.52 -9.56 -3.24
N GLY A 243 -10.66 -10.22 -3.05
CA GLY A 243 -11.59 -10.45 -4.13
C GLY A 243 -12.91 -11.02 -3.64
N PHE A 244 -13.88 -11.05 -4.55
CA PHE A 244 -15.15 -11.71 -4.28
C PHE A 244 -14.94 -13.23 -4.22
N SER A 245 -15.40 -13.85 -3.14
CA SER A 245 -15.50 -15.30 -2.98
C SER A 245 -16.90 -15.74 -3.39
N LEU A 246 -16.97 -16.67 -4.34
CA LEU A 246 -18.22 -17.28 -4.78
C LEU A 246 -18.79 -18.19 -3.69
N SER A 247 -17.95 -18.89 -2.94
CA SER A 247 -18.38 -19.80 -1.87
C SER A 247 -19.04 -19.07 -0.70
N GLU A 248 -18.55 -17.89 -0.31
CA GLU A 248 -19.13 -17.11 0.78
C GLU A 248 -20.17 -16.06 0.32
N GLY A 249 -20.28 -15.82 -0.99
CA GLY A 249 -21.17 -14.79 -1.54
C GLY A 249 -20.79 -13.36 -1.11
N GLY A 250 -19.50 -13.13 -0.85
CA GLY A 250 -18.98 -11.91 -0.24
C GLY A 250 -17.55 -11.62 -0.65
N VAL A 251 -16.96 -10.54 -0.13
CA VAL A 251 -15.55 -10.21 -0.41
C VAL A 251 -14.65 -10.74 0.70
N ASN A 252 -13.63 -11.49 0.29
CA ASN A 252 -12.62 -12.04 1.17
C ASN A 252 -11.26 -11.41 0.88
N GLY A 253 -10.45 -11.32 1.93
CA GLY A 253 -9.07 -10.86 1.86
C GLY A 253 -8.15 -11.81 2.60
N ILE A 254 -7.09 -12.24 1.94
CA ILE A 254 -5.98 -12.93 2.59
C ILE A 254 -4.94 -11.89 2.96
N GLY A 255 -4.44 -11.98 4.18
CA GLY A 255 -3.45 -11.04 4.66
C GLY A 255 -2.63 -11.59 5.81
N TYR A 256 -1.76 -10.72 6.30
CA TYR A 256 -0.88 -11.02 7.40
C TYR A 256 -0.88 -9.88 8.39
N VAL A 257 -0.88 -10.21 9.68
CA VAL A 257 -0.86 -9.24 10.78
C VAL A 257 0.31 -9.50 11.72
N THR A 258 0.84 -8.45 12.33
CA THR A 258 1.92 -8.55 13.32
C THR A 258 1.43 -9.17 14.64
N ALA A 259 2.28 -9.94 15.32
CA ALA A 259 1.98 -10.55 16.61
C ALA A 259 1.53 -9.53 17.67
N ARG A 260 2.33 -8.50 17.91
CA ARG A 260 2.00 -7.44 18.89
C ARG A 260 0.74 -6.65 18.51
N GLY A 261 0.53 -6.44 17.21
CA GLY A 261 -0.68 -5.82 16.70
C GLY A 261 -1.92 -6.65 17.00
N LEU A 262 -1.84 -7.97 16.78
CA LEU A 262 -2.91 -8.91 17.10
C LEU A 262 -3.21 -8.95 18.60
N GLU A 263 -2.19 -9.02 19.46
CA GLU A 263 -2.38 -8.94 20.91
C GLU A 263 -3.09 -7.64 21.33
N LYS A 264 -2.70 -6.50 20.74
CA LYS A 264 -3.35 -5.21 20.98
C LYS A 264 -4.81 -5.21 20.48
N LEU A 265 -5.09 -5.85 19.35
CA LEU A 265 -6.45 -6.02 18.83
C LEU A 265 -7.34 -6.78 19.82
N PHE A 266 -6.85 -7.86 20.42
CA PHE A 266 -7.60 -8.63 21.42
C PHE A 266 -7.92 -7.82 22.68
N LYS A 267 -7.03 -6.90 23.09
CA LYS A 267 -7.28 -5.95 24.20
C LYS A 267 -8.38 -4.92 23.85
N ILE A 268 -8.48 -4.54 22.57
CA ILE A 268 -9.49 -3.60 22.09
C ILE A 268 -10.86 -4.30 21.94
N CYS A 269 -10.87 -5.44 21.26
CA CYS A 269 -12.06 -6.26 21.01
C CYS A 269 -12.34 -7.12 22.25
N THR A 270 -13.01 -6.59 23.26
CA THR A 270 -13.27 -7.34 24.51
C THR A 270 -14.48 -8.26 24.44
N LYS A 271 -15.40 -8.05 23.49
CA LYS A 271 -16.64 -8.83 23.34
C LYS A 271 -16.94 -9.15 21.88
N GLY A 272 -17.58 -10.30 21.66
CA GLY A 272 -18.04 -10.75 20.36
C GLY A 272 -16.90 -11.06 19.37
N THR A 273 -17.28 -11.20 18.10
CA THR A 273 -16.37 -11.47 17.00
C THR A 273 -15.34 -10.35 16.87
N VAL A 274 -14.06 -10.73 16.74
CA VAL A 274 -12.97 -9.79 16.49
C VAL A 274 -13.18 -9.13 15.14
N LYS A 275 -13.07 -7.79 15.09
CA LYS A 275 -13.24 -7.00 13.87
C LYS A 275 -12.05 -6.08 13.71
N VAL A 276 -11.69 -5.83 12.45
CA VAL A 276 -10.64 -4.89 12.05
C VAL A 276 -11.24 -3.85 11.11
N LEU A 277 -10.53 -2.74 10.93
CA LEU A 277 -10.79 -1.84 9.82
C LEU A 277 -9.82 -2.16 8.69
N HIS A 278 -10.23 -1.86 7.47
CA HIS A 278 -9.35 -1.92 6.32
C HIS A 278 -9.35 -0.60 5.57
N THR A 279 -8.23 -0.25 4.95
CA THR A 279 -8.13 0.94 4.10
C THR A 279 -7.64 0.54 2.73
N GLY A 280 -8.54 0.57 1.75
CA GLY A 280 -8.24 0.29 0.36
C GLY A 280 -7.76 1.51 -0.42
N SER A 281 -7.23 1.26 -1.62
CA SER A 281 -6.73 2.30 -2.55
C SER A 281 -7.82 3.17 -3.19
N LYS A 282 -9.11 2.89 -2.92
CA LYS A 282 -10.27 3.56 -3.52
C LYS A 282 -11.24 4.05 -2.46
N ILE A 283 -11.05 5.27 -1.94
CA ILE A 283 -11.99 6.25 -1.31
C ILE A 283 -13.03 5.75 -0.26
N HIS A 284 -13.25 4.46 -0.07
CA HIS A 284 -14.26 3.88 0.80
C HIS A 284 -13.61 2.81 1.68
N VAL A 285 -13.66 3.07 2.99
CA VAL A 285 -13.25 2.17 4.08
C VAL A 285 -14.42 1.28 4.50
#